data_AF-A0AA36IZV2-F1
#
_entry.id   AF-A0AA36IZV2-F1
#
_cell.length_a   1.000
_cell.length_b   1.000
_cell.length_c   1.000
_cell.angle_alpha   90.00
_cell.angle_beta   90.00
_cell.angle_gamma   90.00
#
_symmetry.space_group_name_H-M   'P 1'
#
loop_
_entity.id
_entity.type
_entity.pdbx_description
1 polymer ?
#
loop_
_entity_poly.entity_id
_entity_poly.type
_entity_poly.pdbx_seq_one_letter_code
_entity_poly.pdbx_strand_id
1 'polypeptide(L)'
;MASRSSRPAVCLLVLGIWCTAPAWSNLPRRTLFGALPVLVAQTARADVITLQQAPLPKAFRDSVVPAAQALKEALEAEEAVGDSFIGEEAEKKLSKLEQKAGQLIQKYGERFISDRGLSDDDPLKKNYVYFLMLEAIDIFEDAVKSEKLPKARKEIIEKLQKVLEVAEQVGVE
;
A
#
# COMPACT_ATOMS: atom_id res chain seq x y z
N MET A 1 26.07 -12.32 -33.39
CA MET A 1 24.86 -11.94 -34.14
C MET A 1 23.65 -12.39 -33.34
N ALA A 2 22.66 -11.51 -33.23
CA ALA A 2 21.68 -11.47 -32.15
C ALA A 2 20.46 -12.39 -32.33
N SER A 3 19.74 -12.54 -31.21
CA SER A 3 18.27 -12.53 -31.09
C SER A 3 17.52 -13.86 -31.19
N ARG A 4 17.01 -14.34 -30.04
CA ARG A 4 15.58 -14.23 -29.65
C ARG A 4 15.36 -14.99 -28.33
N SER A 5 15.45 -14.28 -27.21
CA SER A 5 14.94 -14.73 -25.92
C SER A 5 13.50 -14.25 -25.80
N SER A 6 12.58 -15.08 -26.28
CA SER A 6 11.16 -14.93 -26.00
C SER A 6 10.93 -15.31 -24.54
N ARG A 7 10.89 -14.31 -23.65
CA ARG A 7 10.37 -14.46 -22.28
C ARG A 7 8.86 -14.16 -22.31
N PRO A 8 7.95 -15.14 -22.17
CA PRO A 8 6.59 -14.86 -21.80
C PRO A 8 6.41 -15.05 -20.28
N ALA A 9 5.82 -14.04 -19.64
CA ALA A 9 4.76 -14.22 -18.65
C ALA A 9 5.03 -15.07 -17.39
N VAL A 10 5.81 -14.55 -16.43
CA VAL A 10 5.64 -14.95 -15.01
C VAL A 10 5.25 -13.76 -14.11
N CYS A 11 5.34 -12.51 -14.60
CA CYS A 11 4.82 -11.31 -13.92
C CYS A 11 3.28 -11.19 -13.82
N LEU A 12 2.49 -12.19 -14.22
CA LEU A 12 1.05 -12.01 -14.47
C LEU A 12 0.10 -12.78 -13.52
N LEU A 13 0.57 -13.27 -12.37
CA LEU A 13 -0.28 -14.03 -11.44
C LEU A 13 -0.57 -13.38 -10.08
N VAL A 14 -0.28 -12.08 -9.91
CA VAL A 14 -0.78 -11.29 -8.75
C VAL A 14 -1.89 -10.31 -9.14
N LEU A 15 -2.11 -10.07 -10.45
CA LEU A 15 -3.13 -9.15 -10.96
C LEU A 15 -4.57 -9.70 -11.00
N GLY A 16 -4.80 -10.94 -10.53
CA GLY A 16 -6.07 -11.64 -10.74
C GLY A 16 -7.16 -11.42 -9.69
N ILE A 17 -6.88 -10.82 -8.52
CA ILE A 17 -7.83 -10.82 -7.39
C ILE A 17 -8.32 -9.40 -7.03
N TRP A 18 -7.74 -8.34 -7.59
CA TRP A 18 -8.07 -6.95 -7.25
C TRP A 18 -8.91 -6.21 -8.32
N CYS A 19 -9.58 -6.96 -9.21
CA CYS A 19 -10.50 -6.40 -10.21
C CYS A 19 -11.97 -6.69 -9.84
N THR A 20 -12.44 -6.13 -8.72
CA THR A 20 -13.88 -5.84 -8.56
C THR A 20 -14.04 -4.41 -8.04
N ALA A 21 -13.92 -3.44 -8.94
CA ALA A 21 -14.30 -2.07 -8.66
C ALA A 21 -15.82 -2.00 -8.39
N PRO A 22 -16.28 -1.43 -7.27
CA PRO A 22 -17.68 -1.05 -7.16
C PRO A 22 -17.96 0.06 -8.17
N ALA A 23 -18.98 -0.16 -9.00
CA ALA A 23 -19.43 0.75 -10.04
C ALA A 23 -20.06 2.01 -9.42
N TRP A 24 -19.36 3.14 -9.48
CA TRP A 24 -19.89 4.47 -9.19
C TRP A 24 -19.92 5.28 -10.48
N SER A 25 -20.88 5.00 -11.35
CA SER A 25 -21.17 5.88 -12.49
C SER A 25 -22.61 5.73 -12.93
N ASN A 26 -23.51 6.47 -12.28
CA ASN A 26 -24.77 6.89 -12.89
C ASN A 26 -25.46 7.95 -12.03
N LEU A 27 -25.21 9.23 -12.31
CA LEU A 27 -26.24 10.26 -12.12
C LEU A 27 -26.18 11.31 -13.25
N PRO A 28 -27.35 11.86 -13.64
CA PRO A 28 -27.59 12.40 -14.96
C PRO A 28 -27.16 13.86 -15.13
N ARG A 29 -26.73 14.15 -16.35
CA ARG A 29 -26.48 15.48 -16.91
C ARG A 29 -27.76 16.33 -16.83
N ARG A 30 -27.76 17.37 -16.00
CA ARG A 30 -28.72 18.48 -16.08
C ARG A 30 -27.95 19.80 -16.12
N THR A 31 -27.81 20.31 -17.34
CA THR A 31 -27.58 21.73 -17.62
C THR A 31 -28.81 22.52 -17.22
N LEU A 32 -28.62 23.65 -16.53
CA LEU A 32 -29.34 24.90 -16.83
C LEU A 32 -28.68 26.09 -16.11
N PHE A 33 -28.63 27.18 -16.87
CA PHE A 33 -28.09 28.50 -16.60
C PHE A 33 -28.65 29.18 -15.34
N GLY A 34 -27.85 30.09 -14.75
CA GLY A 34 -28.35 31.14 -13.87
C GLY A 34 -27.23 31.87 -13.12
N ALA A 35 -27.02 33.14 -13.44
CA ALA A 35 -25.94 34.00 -12.96
C ALA A 35 -26.14 34.50 -11.51
N LEU A 36 -25.04 34.67 -10.76
CA LEU A 36 -24.64 35.91 -10.05
C LEU A 36 -23.37 35.63 -9.19
N PRO A 37 -22.41 36.57 -9.13
CA PRO A 37 -21.13 36.37 -8.44
C PRO A 37 -21.24 36.78 -6.97
N VAL A 38 -20.98 35.85 -6.06
CA VAL A 38 -20.52 36.18 -4.71
C VAL A 38 -19.24 35.41 -4.46
N LEU A 39 -18.14 36.15 -4.50
CA LEU A 39 -16.84 35.75 -3.98
C LEU A 39 -16.99 35.48 -2.47
N VAL A 40 -17.36 34.25 -2.12
CA VAL A 40 -16.99 33.71 -0.82
C VAL A 40 -15.75 32.89 -1.07
N ALA A 41 -14.59 33.53 -0.92
CA ALA A 41 -13.36 32.81 -0.65
C ALA A 41 -13.59 32.03 0.64
N GLN A 42 -14.11 30.80 0.52
CA GLN A 42 -13.98 29.81 1.57
C GLN A 42 -12.48 29.62 1.71
N THR A 43 -11.89 30.29 2.69
CA THR A 43 -10.65 29.83 3.31
C THR A 43 -10.99 28.46 3.86
N ALA A 44 -10.86 27.43 3.01
CA ALA A 44 -10.75 26.06 3.44
C ALA A 44 -9.56 26.05 4.38
N ARG A 45 -9.82 26.14 5.68
CA ARG A 45 -8.81 25.81 6.67
C ARG A 45 -8.52 24.36 6.38
N ALA A 46 -7.37 24.10 5.79
CA ALA A 46 -6.84 22.77 5.74
C ALA A 46 -6.82 22.30 7.19
N ASP A 47 -7.72 21.37 7.54
CA ASP A 47 -7.70 20.72 8.83
C ASP A 47 -6.36 20.00 8.91
N VAL A 48 -5.43 20.57 9.66
CA VAL A 48 -4.13 19.95 9.91
C VAL A 48 -4.42 18.76 10.81
N ILE A 49 -4.51 17.58 10.21
CA ILE A 49 -4.65 16.31 10.95
C ILE A 49 -3.39 16.18 11.81
N THR A 50 -3.52 16.39 13.12
CA THR A 50 -2.45 16.13 14.07
C THR A 50 -2.32 14.61 14.26
N LEU A 51 -1.29 14.05 13.63
CA LEU A 51 -0.96 12.63 13.77
C LEU A 51 -0.52 12.35 15.21
N GLN A 52 -1.13 11.35 15.83
CA GLN A 52 -0.86 10.98 17.21
C GLN A 52 0.14 9.82 17.27
N GLN A 53 1.12 9.95 18.15
CA GLN A 53 1.99 8.85 18.59
C GLN A 53 1.37 8.23 19.86
N ALA A 54 0.17 7.70 19.71
CA ALA A 54 -0.52 6.96 20.76
C ALA A 54 -0.12 5.48 20.71
N PRO A 55 0.04 4.80 21.86
CA PRO A 55 0.34 3.37 21.92
C PRO A 55 -0.61 2.58 21.01
N LEU A 56 -0.08 1.53 20.38
CA LEU A 56 -0.83 0.80 19.37
C LEU A 56 -1.76 -0.23 20.02
N PRO A 57 -3.03 -0.32 19.59
CA PRO A 57 -3.87 -1.44 19.96
C PRO A 57 -3.18 -2.74 19.56
N LYS A 58 -3.08 -3.70 20.49
CA LYS A 58 -2.37 -4.97 20.27
C LYS A 58 -2.79 -5.67 18.97
N ALA A 59 -4.09 -5.71 18.69
CA ALA A 59 -4.62 -6.33 17.48
C ALA A 59 -4.14 -5.67 16.18
N PHE A 60 -3.93 -4.34 16.20
CA PHE A 60 -3.36 -3.60 15.09
C PHE A 60 -1.86 -3.87 14.98
N ARG A 61 -1.12 -3.76 16.08
CA ARG A 61 0.33 -4.01 16.13
C ARG A 61 0.70 -5.42 15.63
N ASP A 62 -0.04 -6.44 16.08
CA ASP A 62 0.15 -7.84 15.68
C ASP A 62 -0.24 -8.11 14.21
N SER A 63 -0.87 -7.14 13.53
CA SER A 63 -1.20 -7.22 12.10
C SER A 63 -0.25 -6.37 11.24
N VAL A 64 0.01 -5.13 11.64
CA VAL A 64 0.83 -4.17 10.88
C VAL A 64 2.30 -4.55 10.86
N VAL A 65 2.87 -5.00 11.99
CA VAL A 65 4.29 -5.35 12.08
C VAL A 65 4.63 -6.56 11.18
N PRO A 66 3.92 -7.69 11.25
CA PRO A 66 4.20 -8.82 10.36
C PRO A 66 3.96 -8.49 8.88
N ALA A 67 2.96 -7.67 8.57
CA ALA A 67 2.67 -7.28 7.19
C ALA A 67 3.76 -6.37 6.62
N ALA A 68 4.18 -5.34 7.35
CA ALA A 68 5.26 -4.45 6.95
C ALA A 68 6.59 -5.20 6.81
N GLN A 69 6.91 -6.09 7.75
CA GLN A 69 8.11 -6.90 7.70
C GLN A 69 8.11 -7.86 6.51
N ALA A 70 7.02 -8.58 6.25
CA ALA A 70 6.97 -9.53 5.15
C ALA A 70 7.07 -8.84 3.78
N LEU A 71 6.42 -7.67 3.61
CA LEU A 71 6.53 -6.90 2.38
C LEU A 71 7.95 -6.37 2.18
N LYS A 72 8.58 -5.86 3.24
CA LYS A 72 9.97 -5.40 3.20
C LYS A 72 10.92 -6.54 2.80
N GLU A 73 10.82 -7.71 3.45
CA GLU A 73 11.64 -8.88 3.15
C GLU A 73 11.47 -9.36 1.69
N ALA A 74 10.25 -9.32 1.16
CA ALA A 74 10.00 -9.68 -0.23
C ALA A 74 10.66 -8.69 -1.20
N LEU A 75 10.54 -7.37 -0.95
CA LEU A 75 11.14 -6.33 -1.77
C LEU A 75 12.68 -6.37 -1.71
N GLU A 76 13.27 -6.58 -0.53
CA GLU A 76 14.73 -6.72 -0.37
C GLU A 76 15.25 -7.96 -1.11
N ALA A 77 14.51 -9.07 -1.06
CA ALA A 77 14.86 -10.28 -1.81
C ALA A 77 14.79 -10.03 -3.33
N GLU A 78 13.78 -9.31 -3.80
CA GLU A 78 13.65 -8.93 -5.21
C GLU A 78 14.77 -7.96 -5.66
N GLU A 79 15.23 -7.07 -4.78
CA GLU A 79 16.40 -6.21 -5.02
C GLU A 79 17.71 -6.97 -5.09
N ALA A 80 17.92 -7.92 -4.17
CA ALA A 80 19.12 -8.75 -4.17
C ALA A 80 19.25 -9.60 -5.44
N VAL A 81 18.11 -10.00 -6.02
CA VAL A 81 18.04 -10.76 -7.27
C VAL A 81 18.27 -9.87 -8.49
N GLY A 82 17.64 -8.70 -8.54
CA GLY A 82 17.69 -7.77 -9.67
C GLY A 82 17.18 -8.40 -10.98
N ASP A 83 17.77 -8.02 -12.13
CA ASP A 83 17.41 -8.56 -13.45
C ASP A 83 18.14 -9.89 -13.78
N SER A 84 18.87 -10.45 -12.81
CA SER A 84 19.72 -11.62 -13.02
C SER A 84 18.89 -12.90 -13.10
N PHE A 85 19.34 -13.85 -13.91
CA PHE A 85 18.79 -15.20 -13.86
C PHE A 85 19.17 -15.83 -12.51
N ILE A 86 18.14 -16.15 -11.72
CA ILE A 86 18.29 -16.91 -10.49
C ILE A 86 17.88 -18.36 -10.74
N GLY A 87 18.65 -19.29 -10.19
CA GLY A 87 18.32 -20.71 -10.28
C GLY A 87 16.98 -21.03 -9.61
N GLU A 88 16.40 -22.18 -9.97
CA GLU A 88 15.06 -22.62 -9.54
C GLU A 88 14.85 -22.58 -8.02
N GLU A 89 15.89 -22.84 -7.22
CA GLU A 89 15.80 -22.82 -5.76
C GLU A 89 15.62 -21.40 -5.20
N ALA A 90 16.31 -20.41 -5.77
CA ALA A 90 16.20 -19.01 -5.38
C ALA A 90 14.86 -18.42 -5.83
N GLU A 91 14.38 -18.79 -7.02
CA GLU A 91 13.07 -18.39 -7.52
C GLU A 91 11.93 -18.93 -6.64
N LYS A 92 12.01 -20.19 -6.20
CA LYS A 92 11.07 -20.77 -5.24
C LYS A 92 11.08 -20.05 -3.89
N LYS A 93 12.25 -19.59 -3.42
CA LYS A 93 12.36 -18.82 -2.16
C LYS A 93 11.73 -17.44 -2.31
N LEU A 94 12.04 -16.73 -3.39
CA LEU A 94 11.46 -15.41 -3.70
C LEU A 94 9.93 -15.50 -3.79
N SER A 95 9.42 -16.46 -4.56
CA SER A 95 7.97 -16.66 -4.72
C SER A 95 7.27 -16.96 -3.39
N LYS A 96 7.89 -17.73 -2.48
CA LYS A 96 7.32 -17.97 -1.14
C LYS A 96 7.26 -16.70 -0.30
N LEU A 97 8.27 -15.83 -0.38
CA LEU A 97 8.29 -14.55 0.32
C LEU A 97 7.20 -13.61 -0.22
N GLU A 98 7.10 -13.49 -1.54
CA GLU A 98 6.07 -12.69 -2.21
C GLU A 98 4.65 -13.17 -1.86
N GLN A 99 4.41 -14.49 -1.90
CA GLN A 99 3.11 -15.05 -1.53
C GLN A 99 2.77 -14.78 -0.06
N LYS A 100 3.74 -14.93 0.85
CA LYS A 100 3.54 -14.64 2.27
C LYS A 100 3.25 -13.15 2.49
N ALA A 101 4.01 -12.27 1.85
CA ALA A 101 3.80 -10.83 1.90
C ALA A 101 2.40 -10.44 1.39
N GLY A 102 2.01 -10.96 0.22
CA GLY A 102 0.69 -10.72 -0.36
C GLY A 102 -0.44 -11.15 0.57
N GLN A 103 -0.35 -12.32 1.19
CA GLN A 103 -1.36 -12.79 2.14
C GLN A 103 -1.48 -11.91 3.39
N LEU A 104 -0.35 -11.45 3.94
CA LEU A 104 -0.36 -10.63 5.15
C LEU A 104 -0.85 -9.22 4.87
N ILE A 105 -0.43 -8.61 3.76
CA ILE A 105 -0.91 -7.30 3.32
C ILE A 105 -2.40 -7.35 3.00
N GLN A 106 -2.88 -8.41 2.34
CA GLN A 106 -4.30 -8.59 2.06
C GLN A 106 -5.11 -8.65 3.36
N LYS A 107 -4.72 -9.50 4.31
CA LYS A 107 -5.40 -9.62 5.62
C LYS A 107 -5.40 -8.30 6.40
N TYR A 108 -4.29 -7.57 6.34
CA TYR A 108 -4.18 -6.24 6.94
C TYR A 108 -5.13 -5.25 6.27
N GLY A 109 -5.13 -5.18 4.94
CA GLY A 109 -5.97 -4.28 4.16
C GLY A 109 -7.46 -4.54 4.36
N GLU A 110 -7.88 -5.81 4.33
CA GLU A 110 -9.27 -6.21 4.59
C GLU A 110 -9.74 -5.74 5.98
N ARG A 111 -8.87 -5.83 6.99
CA ARG A 111 -9.22 -5.53 8.38
C ARG A 111 -9.13 -4.05 8.73
N PHE A 112 -8.19 -3.30 8.17
CA PHE A 112 -7.86 -1.94 8.63
C PHE A 112 -7.94 -0.86 7.54
N ILE A 113 -7.95 -1.22 6.25
CA ILE A 113 -8.00 -0.25 5.15
C ILE A 113 -9.36 -0.25 4.46
N SER A 114 -9.97 -1.42 4.27
CA SER A 114 -11.23 -1.54 3.53
C SER A 114 -12.35 -0.70 4.13
N ASP A 115 -13.33 -0.31 3.30
CA ASP A 115 -14.53 0.44 3.71
C ASP A 115 -15.34 -0.26 4.83
N ARG A 116 -15.09 -1.56 5.05
CA ARG A 116 -15.73 -2.37 6.10
C ARG A 116 -14.85 -2.58 7.33
N GLY A 117 -13.58 -2.19 7.28
CA GLY A 117 -12.59 -2.46 8.31
C GLY A 117 -12.65 -1.49 9.48
N LEU A 118 -12.48 -0.19 9.20
CA LEU A 118 -12.52 0.89 10.21
C LEU A 118 -13.50 1.97 9.80
N SER A 119 -14.26 2.47 10.77
CA SER A 119 -15.06 3.68 10.61
C SER A 119 -14.16 4.88 10.30
N ASP A 120 -14.69 5.90 9.62
CA ASP A 120 -13.96 7.13 9.30
C ASP A 120 -13.53 7.92 10.56
N ASP A 121 -14.30 7.77 11.65
CA ASP A 121 -14.01 8.42 12.93
C ASP A 121 -13.08 7.58 13.84
N ASP A 122 -12.61 6.42 13.39
CA ASP A 122 -11.77 5.55 14.21
C ASP A 122 -10.46 6.25 14.61
N PRO A 123 -10.10 6.31 15.91
CA PRO A 123 -8.89 6.98 16.36
C PRO A 123 -7.62 6.40 15.75
N LEU A 124 -7.65 5.13 15.32
CA LEU A 124 -6.53 4.48 14.64
C LEU A 124 -6.19 5.15 13.30
N LYS A 125 -7.17 5.73 12.59
CA LYS A 125 -6.93 6.49 11.35
C LYS A 125 -6.12 7.78 11.59
N LYS A 126 -6.03 8.25 12.86
CA LYS A 126 -5.20 9.40 13.27
C LYS A 126 -3.83 8.96 13.81
N ASN A 127 -3.59 7.66 13.93
CA ASN A 127 -2.31 7.14 14.43
C ASN A 127 -1.22 7.27 13.37
N TYR A 128 -0.02 7.69 13.78
CA TYR A 128 1.08 7.91 12.84
C TYR A 128 1.52 6.62 12.12
N VAL A 129 1.48 5.47 12.81
CA VAL A 129 1.86 4.17 12.21
C VAL A 129 0.84 3.73 11.15
N TYR A 130 -0.44 3.99 11.37
CA TYR A 130 -1.49 3.74 10.38
C TYR A 130 -1.23 4.54 9.10
N PHE A 131 -0.97 5.84 9.25
CA PHE A 131 -0.68 6.71 8.11
C PHE A 131 0.56 6.27 7.33
N LEU A 132 1.66 5.95 8.02
CA LEU A 132 2.89 5.49 7.37
C LEU A 132 2.69 4.19 6.60
N MET A 133 1.92 3.25 7.15
CA MET A 133 1.63 1.98 6.48
C MET A 133 0.75 2.20 5.24
N LEU A 134 -0.27 3.06 5.35
CA LEU A 134 -1.14 3.40 4.22
C LEU A 134 -0.34 4.03 3.08
N GLU A 135 0.52 5.00 3.39
CA GLU A 135 1.38 5.65 2.41
C GLU A 135 2.34 4.66 1.71
N ALA A 136 2.90 3.71 2.46
CA ALA A 136 3.75 2.67 1.89
C ALA A 136 2.99 1.74 0.94
N ILE A 137 1.74 1.37 1.28
CA ILE A 137 0.87 0.54 0.44
C ILE A 137 0.45 1.30 -0.82
N ASP A 138 0.05 2.57 -0.71
CA ASP A 138 -0.34 3.39 -1.85
C ASP A 138 0.80 3.51 -2.87
N ILE A 139 2.02 3.79 -2.41
CA ILE A 139 3.21 3.87 -3.28
C ILE A 139 3.51 2.51 -3.91
N PHE A 140 3.39 1.43 -3.15
CA PHE A 140 3.58 0.08 -3.67
C PHE A 140 2.55 -0.25 -4.77
N GLU A 141 1.27 0.01 -4.53
CA GLU A 141 0.21 -0.21 -5.52
C GLU A 141 0.42 0.61 -6.79
N ASP A 142 0.74 1.89 -6.64
CA ASP A 142 1.01 2.77 -7.78
C ASP A 142 2.24 2.32 -8.56
N ALA A 143 3.28 1.86 -7.87
CA ALA A 143 4.48 1.34 -8.50
C ALA A 143 4.23 0.02 -9.26
N VAL A 144 3.37 -0.86 -8.74
CA VAL A 144 2.92 -2.07 -9.44
C VAL A 144 2.06 -1.71 -10.65
N LYS A 145 1.05 -0.85 -10.49
CA LYS A 145 0.14 -0.42 -11.56
C LYS A 145 0.86 0.30 -12.69
N SER A 146 1.92 1.05 -12.37
CA SER A 146 2.72 1.81 -13.33
C SER A 146 3.96 1.08 -13.86
N GLU A 147 4.17 -0.19 -13.49
CA GLU A 147 5.35 -1.00 -13.84
C GLU A 147 6.69 -0.34 -13.46
N LYS A 148 6.68 0.50 -12.41
CA LYS A 148 7.85 1.24 -11.89
C LYS A 148 8.33 0.73 -10.54
N LEU A 149 7.92 -0.48 -10.15
CA LEU A 149 8.35 -1.11 -8.90
C LEU A 149 9.87 -1.05 -8.66
N PRO A 150 10.75 -1.35 -9.64
CA PRO A 150 12.20 -1.30 -9.40
C PRO A 150 12.72 0.11 -9.03
N LYS A 151 12.02 1.17 -9.46
CA LYS A 151 12.40 2.56 -9.15
C LYS A 151 11.89 3.01 -7.78
N ALA A 152 10.68 2.59 -7.43
CA ALA A 152 10.05 2.93 -6.14
C ALA A 152 10.51 2.02 -4.99
N ARG A 153 11.13 0.88 -5.29
CA ARG A 153 11.48 -0.17 -4.31
C ARG A 153 12.20 0.35 -3.08
N LYS A 154 13.24 1.17 -3.26
CA LYS A 154 14.02 1.74 -2.14
C LYS A 154 13.18 2.63 -1.24
N GLU A 155 12.36 3.50 -1.84
CA GLU A 155 11.46 4.38 -1.10
C GLU A 155 10.42 3.58 -0.31
N ILE A 156 9.87 2.52 -0.91
CA ILE A 156 8.91 1.63 -0.22
C ILE A 156 9.60 0.92 0.95
N ILE A 157 10.80 0.37 0.76
CA ILE A 157 11.58 -0.28 1.84
C ILE A 157 11.86 0.70 2.98
N GLU A 158 12.28 1.92 2.68
CA GLU A 158 12.54 2.97 3.69
C GLU A 158 11.27 3.33 4.49
N LYS A 159 10.13 3.45 3.81
CA LYS A 159 8.84 3.72 4.48
C LYS A 159 8.40 2.55 5.36
N LEU A 160 8.53 1.31 4.88
CA LEU A 160 8.22 0.10 5.67
C LEU A 160 9.15 -0.05 6.87
N GLN A 161 10.43 0.27 6.72
CA GLN A 161 11.37 0.30 7.84
C GLN A 161 10.94 1.34 8.88
N LYS A 162 10.52 2.54 8.44
CA LYS A 162 10.00 3.57 9.33
C LYS A 162 8.71 3.14 10.05
N VAL A 163 7.81 2.40 9.39
CA VAL A 163 6.63 1.80 10.04
C VAL A 163 7.05 0.90 11.20
N LEU A 164 8.03 0.03 10.98
CA LEU A 164 8.53 -0.91 12.00
C LEU A 164 9.17 -0.17 13.18
N GLU A 165 10.04 0.81 12.91
CA GLU A 165 10.72 1.62 13.93
C GLU A 165 9.72 2.39 14.81
N VAL A 166 8.75 3.06 14.19
CA VAL A 166 7.75 3.82 14.94
C VAL A 166 6.82 2.86 15.71
N ALA A 167 6.44 1.73 15.13
CA ALA A 167 5.61 0.74 15.82
C ALA A 167 6.31 0.13 17.05
N GLU A 168 7.64 0.00 17.01
CA GLU A 168 8.43 -0.41 18.17
C GLU A 168 8.54 0.70 19.22
N GLN A 169 8.81 1.94 18.79
CA GLN A 169 8.95 3.10 19.69
C GLN A 169 7.67 3.45 20.46
N VAL A 170 6.54 3.39 19.77
CA VAL A 170 5.23 3.79 20.32
C VAL A 170 4.67 2.73 21.28
N GLY A 171 5.15 1.48 21.19
CA GLY A 171 4.75 0.40 22.09
C GLY A 171 3.31 -0.08 21.86
N VAL A 172 2.84 -0.92 22.78
CA VAL A 172 1.51 -1.55 22.75
C VAL A 172 0.72 -1.10 23.98
N GLU A 173 -0.57 -0.83 23.79
CA GLU A 173 -1.53 -0.59 24.88
C GLU A 173 -1.74 -1.80 25.80
#